data_AF-A0A6G9VSC8-F1
#
_entry.id   AF-A0A6G9VSC8-F1
#
_cell.length_a   1.000
_cell.length_b   1.000
_cell.length_c   1.000
_cell.angle_alpha   90.00
_cell.angle_beta   90.00
_cell.angle_gamma   90.00
#
_symmetry.space_group_name_H-M   'P 1'
#
loop_
_entity.id
_entity.type
_entity.pdbx_description
1 polymer ?
#
loop_
_entity_poly.entity_id
_entity_poly.type
_entity_poly.pdbx_seq_one_letter_code
_entity_poly.pdbx_strand_id
1 'polypeptide(L)'
;MILNHLYTLTCKEGTRFCVRLSDASHPIFQAHFPTNPILPGFILLDLSAEILGIEIVKIQKAKFLKNITPLSVLWFDTQTHEKTLKIRVTQNEQKVAELTYEKR
;
A
#
# COMPACT_ATOMS: atom_id res chain seq x y z
N MET A 1 -5.67 -12.55 5.62
CA MET A 1 -6.71 -12.41 6.66
C MET A 1 -7.22 -10.96 6.84
N ILE A 2 -6.62 -9.94 6.21
CA ILE A 2 -7.30 -8.65 5.89
C ILE A 2 -7.05 -8.23 4.44
N LEU A 3 -5.91 -8.65 3.89
CA LEU A 3 -5.51 -8.43 2.50
C LEU A 3 -6.01 -9.48 1.51
N ASN A 4 -6.66 -10.55 1.98
CA ASN A 4 -7.09 -11.66 1.12
C ASN A 4 -8.06 -11.14 0.06
N HIS A 5 -7.71 -11.30 -1.22
CA HIS A 5 -8.49 -10.81 -2.35
C HIS A 5 -8.68 -9.29 -2.40
N LEU A 6 -7.96 -8.51 -1.58
CA LEU A 6 -8.00 -7.05 -1.62
C LEU A 6 -7.24 -6.48 -2.82
N TYR A 7 -6.21 -7.19 -3.28
CA TYR A 7 -5.40 -6.73 -4.39
C TYR A 7 -4.88 -7.89 -5.25
N THR A 8 -4.50 -7.56 -6.47
CA THR A 8 -3.71 -8.40 -7.37
C THR A 8 -2.39 -7.72 -7.65
N LEU A 9 -1.28 -8.42 -7.45
CA LEU A 9 0.05 -7.97 -7.87
C LEU A 9 0.14 -8.05 -9.39
N THR A 10 0.27 -6.91 -10.08
CA THR A 10 0.28 -6.85 -11.55
C THR A 10 1.69 -6.74 -12.13
N CYS A 11 2.66 -6.23 -11.37
CA CYS A 11 4.08 -6.33 -11.70
C CYS A 11 4.95 -6.23 -10.44
N LYS A 12 6.17 -6.77 -10.52
CA LYS A 12 7.21 -6.65 -9.51
C LYS A 12 8.57 -6.77 -10.19
N GLU A 13 9.30 -5.65 -10.27
CA GLU A 13 10.56 -5.55 -10.99
C GLU A 13 11.55 -4.72 -10.18
N GLY A 14 12.65 -5.34 -9.75
CA GLY A 14 13.69 -4.68 -8.97
C GLY A 14 13.14 -3.96 -7.74
N THR A 15 13.24 -2.63 -7.74
CA THR A 15 12.80 -1.76 -6.65
C THR A 15 11.37 -1.24 -6.80
N ARG A 16 10.59 -1.72 -7.76
CA ARG A 16 9.22 -1.25 -8.01
C ARG A 16 8.23 -2.40 -8.10
N PHE A 17 7.01 -2.19 -7.59
CA PHE A 17 5.89 -3.10 -7.81
C PHE A 17 4.57 -2.36 -8.00
N CYS A 18 3.60 -3.04 -8.59
CA CYS A 18 2.28 -2.50 -8.89
C CYS A 18 1.18 -3.44 -8.42
N VAL A 19 0.13 -2.87 -7.84
CA VAL A 19 -1.06 -3.61 -7.44
C VAL A 19 -2.32 -2.96 -8.00
N ARG A 20 -3.28 -3.80 -8.36
CA ARG A 20 -4.67 -3.39 -8.61
C ARG A 20 -5.53 -3.76 -7.42
N LEU A 21 -6.21 -2.80 -6.82
CA LEU A 21 -7.14 -3.05 -5.73
C LEU A 21 -8.45 -3.69 -6.23
N SER A 22 -9.12 -4.41 -5.34
CA SER A 22 -10.46 -4.96 -5.56
C SER A 22 -11.51 -3.86 -5.73
N ASP A 23 -12.71 -4.25 -6.13
CA ASP A 23 -13.87 -3.36 -6.11
C ASP A 23 -14.39 -3.10 -4.68
N ALA A 24 -15.45 -2.29 -4.60
CA ALA A 24 -16.03 -1.84 -3.34
C ALA A 24 -16.70 -2.97 -2.54
N SER A 25 -16.97 -4.15 -3.12
CA SER A 25 -17.61 -5.27 -2.42
C SER A 25 -16.70 -5.92 -1.37
N HIS A 26 -15.39 -5.68 -1.44
CA HIS A 26 -14.45 -6.22 -0.48
C HIS A 26 -14.74 -5.68 0.94
N PRO A 27 -14.70 -6.52 2.00
CA PRO A 27 -15.09 -6.12 3.36
C PRO A 27 -14.42 -4.84 3.90
N ILE A 28 -13.13 -4.61 3.57
CA ILE A 28 -12.43 -3.37 3.93
C ILE A 28 -13.14 -2.12 3.39
N PHE A 29 -13.55 -2.13 2.12
CA PHE A 29 -14.17 -0.96 1.51
C PHE A 29 -15.61 -0.77 2.00
N GLN A 30 -16.31 -1.86 2.29
CA GLN A 30 -17.62 -1.81 2.95
C GLN A 30 -17.53 -1.23 4.37
N ALA A 31 -16.43 -1.49 5.09
CA ALA A 31 -16.21 -0.96 6.43
C ALA A 31 -15.65 0.48 6.44
N HIS A 32 -14.95 0.91 5.40
CA HIS A 32 -14.21 2.18 5.37
C HIS A 32 -14.42 2.89 4.04
N PHE A 33 -15.49 3.64 3.82
CA PHE A 33 -16.68 3.77 4.66
C PHE A 33 -17.91 3.30 3.88
N PRO A 34 -18.98 2.84 4.53
CA PRO A 34 -20.13 2.21 3.85
C PRO A 34 -20.71 3.01 2.68
N THR A 35 -20.69 4.35 2.75
CA THR A 35 -21.20 5.25 1.70
C THR A 35 -20.10 5.96 0.89
N ASN A 36 -18.83 5.77 1.26
CA ASN A 36 -17.68 6.38 0.62
C ASN A 36 -16.44 5.47 0.77
N PRO A 37 -16.34 4.42 -0.05
CA PRO A 37 -15.28 3.41 0.09
C PRO A 37 -13.91 4.01 -0.24
N ILE A 38 -13.01 3.97 0.72
CA ILE A 38 -11.65 4.50 0.70
C ILE A 38 -10.72 3.45 1.32
N LEU A 39 -9.53 3.25 0.78
CA LEU A 39 -8.56 2.35 1.38
C LEU A 39 -8.09 2.93 2.74
N PRO A 40 -8.19 2.19 3.85
CA PRO A 40 -7.58 2.60 5.11
C PRO A 40 -6.06 2.72 4.94
N GLY A 41 -5.46 3.81 5.44
CA GLY A 41 -4.03 4.08 5.20
C GLY A 41 -3.10 2.97 5.70
N PHE A 42 -3.42 2.32 6.83
CA PHE A 42 -2.60 1.25 7.39
C PHE A 42 -2.46 0.04 6.47
N ILE A 43 -3.42 -0.19 5.57
CA ILE A 43 -3.35 -1.27 4.57
C ILE A 43 -2.12 -1.13 3.68
N LEU A 44 -1.67 0.09 3.39
CA LEU A 44 -0.45 0.28 2.59
C LEU A 44 0.80 -0.24 3.33
N LEU A 45 0.82 -0.21 4.67
CA LEU A 45 1.91 -0.77 5.47
C LEU A 45 1.88 -2.29 5.38
N ASP A 46 0.73 -2.91 5.68
CA ASP A 46 0.58 -4.37 5.67
C ASP A 46 0.82 -4.96 4.27
N LEU A 47 0.24 -4.34 3.24
CA LEU A 47 0.38 -4.76 1.85
C LEU A 47 1.83 -4.67 1.38
N SER A 48 2.54 -3.59 1.71
CA SER A 48 3.94 -3.46 1.31
C SER A 48 4.84 -4.42 2.08
N ALA A 49 4.57 -4.68 3.36
CA ALA A 49 5.29 -5.69 4.13
C ALA A 49 5.09 -7.11 3.57
N GLU A 50 3.85 -7.49 3.26
CA GLU A 50 3.49 -8.80 2.72
C GLU A 50 4.15 -9.03 1.34
N ILE A 51 4.04 -8.07 0.41
CA ILE A 51 4.61 -8.21 -0.93
C ILE A 51 6.13 -8.26 -0.92
N LEU A 52 6.77 -7.51 -0.01
CA LEU A 52 8.23 -7.46 0.10
C LEU A 52 8.80 -8.59 0.95
N GLY A 53 7.97 -9.32 1.70
CA GLY A 53 8.40 -10.42 2.57
C GLY A 53 9.25 -9.93 3.73
N ILE A 54 8.85 -8.84 4.38
CA ILE A 54 9.60 -8.17 5.44
C ILE A 54 8.76 -8.00 6.70
N GLU A 55 9.42 -7.91 7.84
CA GLU A 55 8.78 -7.56 9.12
C GLU A 55 9.00 -6.06 9.41
N ILE A 56 7.93 -5.31 9.63
CA ILE A 56 8.03 -3.90 10.05
C ILE A 56 8.33 -3.85 11.55
N VAL A 57 9.50 -3.36 11.92
CA VAL A 57 9.92 -3.19 13.31
C VAL A 57 9.46 -1.85 13.88
N LYS A 58 9.54 -0.80 13.06
CA LYS A 58 9.19 0.57 13.48
C LYS A 58 8.78 1.43 12.31
N ILE A 59 7.62 2.09 12.43
CA ILE A 59 7.18 3.10 11.47
C ILE A 59 7.87 4.42 11.81
N GLN A 60 8.76 4.89 10.94
CA GLN A 60 9.43 6.19 11.09
C GLN A 60 8.59 7.33 10.47
N LYS A 61 7.90 7.05 9.36
CA LYS A 61 7.00 7.99 8.68
C LYS A 61 5.86 7.22 8.02
N ALA A 62 4.63 7.71 8.15
CA ALA A 62 3.50 7.35 7.32
C ALA A 62 2.71 8.61 6.95
N LYS A 63 2.71 8.98 5.67
CA LYS A 63 1.95 10.11 5.14
C LYS A 63 0.94 9.59 4.13
N PHE A 64 -0.34 9.84 4.36
CA PHE A 64 -1.45 9.56 3.45
C PHE A 64 -1.94 10.90 2.90
N LEU A 65 -1.58 11.20 1.65
CA LEU A 65 -1.74 12.53 1.06
C LEU A 65 -3.05 12.66 0.29
N LYS A 66 -3.58 11.55 -0.23
CA LYS A 66 -4.81 11.50 -1.00
C LYS A 66 -5.59 10.23 -0.68
N ASN A 67 -6.92 10.31 -0.82
CA ASN A 67 -7.78 9.14 -0.73
C ASN A 67 -7.48 8.19 -1.90
N ILE A 68 -7.50 6.89 -1.60
CA ILE A 68 -7.36 5.82 -2.59
C ILE A 68 -8.69 5.08 -2.63
N THR A 69 -9.27 4.91 -3.81
CA THR A 69 -10.60 4.31 -4.00
C THR A 69 -10.49 2.85 -4.48
N PRO A 70 -11.58 2.07 -4.45
CA PRO A 70 -11.63 0.76 -5.09
C PRO A 70 -11.20 0.79 -6.56
N LEU A 71 -10.72 -0.35 -7.06
CA LEU A 71 -10.19 -0.54 -8.43
C LEU A 71 -8.96 0.30 -8.78
N SER A 72 -8.43 1.09 -7.84
CA SER A 72 -7.22 1.89 -8.04
C SER A 72 -6.02 1.01 -8.40
N VAL A 73 -5.18 1.54 -9.28
CA VAL A 73 -3.86 0.96 -9.60
C VAL A 73 -2.81 1.79 -8.89
N LEU A 74 -2.04 1.13 -8.02
CA LEU A 74 -1.04 1.76 -7.17
C LEU A 74 0.34 1.24 -7.53
N TRP A 75 1.28 2.18 -7.66
CA TRP A 75 2.69 1.90 -7.86
C TRP A 75 3.48 2.20 -6.61
N PHE A 76 4.36 1.28 -6.24
CA PHE A 76 5.20 1.36 -5.07
C PHE A 76 6.66 1.37 -5.52
N ASP A 77 7.33 2.50 -5.34
CA ASP A 77 8.75 2.66 -5.57
C ASP A 77 9.50 2.56 -4.24
N THR A 78 10.44 1.62 -4.15
CA THR A 78 11.15 1.28 -2.92
C THR A 78 12.60 1.75 -2.97
N GLN A 79 13.12 2.19 -1.83
CA GLN A 79 14.53 2.54 -1.64
C GLN A 79 14.98 2.01 -0.28
N THR A 80 15.96 1.12 -0.29
CA THR A 80 16.51 0.52 0.94
C THR A 80 17.88 1.11 1.25
N HIS A 81 18.08 1.49 2.51
CA HIS A 81 19.39 1.82 3.06
C HIS A 81 19.54 1.11 4.41
N GLU A 82 20.41 0.10 4.47
CA GLU A 82 20.53 -0.80 5.61
C GLU A 82 19.17 -1.41 6.03
N LYS A 83 18.73 -1.13 7.26
CA LYS A 83 17.43 -1.56 7.81
C LYS A 83 16.28 -0.61 7.48
N THR A 84 16.55 0.55 6.92
CA THR A 84 15.51 1.54 6.59
C THR A 84 14.98 1.30 5.18
N LEU A 85 13.66 1.14 5.05
CA LEU A 85 12.97 1.07 3.79
C LEU A 85 12.08 2.31 3.61
N LYS A 86 12.30 3.04 2.53
CA LYS A 86 11.43 4.13 2.07
C LYS A 86 10.57 3.65 0.93
N ILE A 87 9.30 4.00 0.95
CA ILE A 87 8.32 3.65 -0.08
C ILE A 87 7.58 4.90 -0.50
N ARG A 88 7.58 5.17 -1.81
CA ARG A 88 6.69 6.17 -2.42
C ARG A 88 5.54 5.42 -3.09
N VAL A 89 4.31 5.80 -2.77
CA VAL A 89 3.11 5.24 -3.40
C VAL A 89 2.52 6.28 -4.35
N THR A 90 2.31 5.89 -5.60
CA THR A 90 1.72 6.76 -6.63
C THR A 90 0.49 6.12 -7.29
N GLN A 91 -0.44 6.97 -7.72
CA GLN A 91 -1.60 6.64 -8.53
C GLN A 91 -1.73 7.68 -9.63
N ASN A 92 -1.83 7.27 -10.89
CA ASN A 92 -1.89 8.20 -12.04
C ASN A 92 -0.79 9.27 -11.98
N GLU A 93 0.46 8.85 -11.72
CA GLU A 93 1.66 9.70 -11.57
C GLU A 93 1.65 10.65 -10.35
N GLN A 94 0.56 10.69 -9.59
CA GLN A 94 0.46 11.52 -8.40
C GLN A 94 0.87 10.75 -7.15
N LYS A 95 1.70 11.36 -6.30
CA LYS A 95 2.04 10.79 -4.99
C LYS A 95 0.82 10.80 -4.08
N VAL A 96 0.37 9.61 -3.67
CA VAL A 96 -0.78 9.41 -2.77
C VAL A 96 -0.35 9.04 -1.36
N ALA A 97 0.82 8.42 -1.19
CA ALA A 97 1.39 8.15 0.13
C ALA A 97 2.93 8.13 0.12
N GLU A 98 3.52 8.28 1.29
CA GLU A 98 4.95 8.11 1.55
C GLU A 98 5.12 7.38 2.89
N LEU A 99 5.80 6.23 2.84
CA LEU A 99 6.07 5.38 4.00
C LEU A 99 7.58 5.30 4.22
N THR A 100 7.98 5.25 5.47
CA THR A 100 9.36 4.95 5.86
C THR A 100 9.33 4.13 7.12
N TYR A 101 9.93 2.95 7.09
CA TYR A 101 9.96 2.09 8.25
C TYR A 101 11.25 1.27 8.32
N GLU A 102 11.62 0.90 9.55
CA GLU A 102 12.68 -0.04 9.83
C GLU A 102 12.15 -1.46 9.63
N LYS A 103 12.91 -2.29 8.92
CA LYS A 103 12.55 -3.67 8.60
C LYS A 103 13.57 -4.67 9.13
N ARG A 104 13.07 -5.86 9.50
CA ARG A 104 13.88 -7.05 9.76
C ARG A 104 13.78 -8.02 8.59
#